data_AF-A0A1C5R5Y6-F1
#
_entry.id   AF-A0A1C5R5Y6-F1
#
_cell.length_a   1.000
_cell.length_b   1.000
_cell.length_c   1.000
_cell.angle_alpha   90.00
_cell.angle_beta   90.00
_cell.angle_gamma   90.00
#
_symmetry.space_group_name_H-M   'P 1'
#
loop_
_entity.id
_entity.type
_entity.pdbx_description
1 polymer ?
#
loop_
_entity_poly.entity_id
_entity_poly.type
_entity_poly.pdbx_seq_one_letter_code
_entity_poly.pdbx_strand_id
1 'polypeptide(L)'
;MSVGLLSGRDAQTVLLCRKLGWTGQAERIIRMEQRILQYRKFMDEELLRLSKEQNVTEEEISRIKKEHLVQISLFQHERLVHLIVTVTFALLEMLAILLTVVSRELFPILLSGALLILLIPYVRHYYILENEVQKMYGQYDALCSLSMGNTAFRQRKL
;
A
#
# COMPACT_ATOMS: atom_id res chain seq x y z
N MET A 1 -22.59 -10.41 -4.75
CA MET A 1 -21.47 -10.12 -3.82
C MET A 1 -21.04 -8.68 -4.07
N SER A 2 -21.17 -7.82 -3.06
CA SER A 2 -21.21 -6.36 -3.19
C SER A 2 -19.98 -5.76 -3.85
N VAL A 3 -20.15 -5.31 -5.10
CA VAL A 3 -19.25 -4.39 -5.80
C VAL A 3 -19.63 -2.98 -5.34
N GLY A 4 -19.25 -2.62 -4.12
CA GLY A 4 -19.50 -1.30 -3.54
C GLY A 4 -18.17 -0.57 -3.34
N LEU A 5 -17.98 0.54 -4.07
CA LEU A 5 -16.82 1.44 -4.08
C LEU A 5 -15.56 0.92 -4.80
N LEU A 6 -15.63 0.85 -6.13
CA LEU A 6 -14.43 1.03 -6.96
C LEU A 6 -14.26 2.52 -7.19
N SER A 7 -13.15 3.10 -6.72
CA SER A 7 -12.72 4.43 -7.13
C SER A 7 -12.52 4.43 -8.65
N GLY A 8 -12.73 5.55 -9.35
CA GLY A 8 -12.58 5.60 -10.82
C GLY A 8 -11.21 5.11 -11.33
N ARG A 9 -10.17 5.17 -10.49
CA ARG A 9 -8.83 4.60 -10.76
C ARG A 9 -8.79 3.07 -10.72
N ASP A 10 -9.58 2.45 -9.85
CA ASP A 10 -9.66 1.00 -9.69
C ASP A 10 -10.35 0.40 -10.93
N ALA A 11 -11.37 1.09 -11.46
CA ALA A 11 -12.05 0.71 -12.69
C ALA A 11 -11.12 0.71 -13.92
N GLN A 12 -10.24 1.72 -14.08
CA GLN A 12 -9.22 1.72 -15.15
C GLN A 12 -8.23 0.57 -14.99
N THR A 13 -7.85 0.25 -13.75
CA THR A 13 -6.93 -0.85 -13.45
C THR A 13 -7.56 -2.21 -13.82
N VAL A 14 -8.81 -2.44 -13.41
CA VAL A 14 -9.57 -3.65 -13.79
C VAL A 14 -9.73 -3.74 -15.30
N LEU A 15 -10.01 -2.63 -15.98
CA LEU A 15 -10.19 -2.60 -17.43
C LEU A 15 -8.89 -2.93 -18.18
N LEU A 16 -7.76 -2.39 -17.74
CA LEU A 16 -6.44 -2.68 -18.29
C LEU A 16 -6.05 -4.14 -18.04
N CYS A 17 -6.24 -4.65 -16.83
CA CYS A 17 -5.96 -6.03 -16.49
C CYS A 17 -6.90 -7.02 -17.19
N ARG A 18 -8.17 -6.65 -17.42
CA ARG A 18 -9.11 -7.45 -18.23
C ARG A 18 -8.68 -7.51 -19.70
N LYS A 19 -8.16 -6.41 -20.26
CA LYS A 19 -7.59 -6.40 -21.61
C LYS A 19 -6.33 -7.27 -21.74
N LEU A 20 -5.54 -7.37 -20.67
CA LEU A 20 -4.28 -8.13 -20.65
C LEU A 20 -4.43 -9.56 -20.09
N GLY A 21 -5.64 -10.00 -19.69
CA GLY A 21 -5.91 -11.33 -19.15
C GLY A 21 -5.42 -11.57 -17.72
N TRP A 22 -5.09 -10.51 -16.97
CA TRP A 22 -4.47 -10.57 -15.64
C TRP A 22 -5.47 -10.29 -14.51
N THR A 23 -6.64 -10.95 -14.56
CA THR A 23 -7.75 -10.68 -13.62
C THR A 23 -7.40 -11.02 -12.17
N GLY A 24 -6.71 -12.13 -11.92
CA GLY A 24 -6.37 -12.58 -10.56
C GLY A 24 -5.38 -11.68 -9.81
N GLN A 25 -4.37 -11.15 -10.50
CA GLN A 25 -3.42 -10.20 -9.88
C GLN A 25 -4.07 -8.84 -9.61
N ALA A 26 -4.90 -8.37 -10.52
CA ALA A 26 -5.64 -7.12 -10.34
C ALA A 26 -6.58 -7.18 -9.14
N GLU A 27 -7.31 -8.29 -8.96
CA GLU A 27 -8.20 -8.49 -7.82
C GLU A 27 -7.46 -8.51 -6.48
N ARG A 28 -6.26 -9.09 -6.42
CA ARG A 28 -5.43 -9.07 -5.20
C ARG A 28 -5.00 -7.65 -4.82
N ILE A 29 -4.56 -6.89 -5.81
CA ILE A 29 -4.16 -5.48 -5.68
C ILE A 29 -5.34 -4.64 -5.16
N ILE A 30 -6.50 -4.75 -5.81
CA ILE A 30 -7.69 -3.97 -5.46
C ILE A 30 -8.23 -4.34 -4.08
N ARG A 31 -8.25 -5.63 -3.74
CA ARG A 31 -8.66 -6.10 -2.40
C ARG A 31 -7.76 -5.52 -1.31
N MET A 32 -6.47 -5.38 -1.57
CA MET A 32 -5.51 -4.84 -0.63
C MET A 32 -5.68 -3.32 -0.47
N GLU A 33 -5.83 -2.58 -1.57
CA GLU A 33 -6.15 -1.15 -1.57
C GLU A 33 -7.47 -0.86 -0.82
N GLN A 34 -8.52 -1.66 -1.04
CA GLN A 34 -9.79 -1.53 -0.33
C GLN A 34 -9.65 -1.76 1.19
N ARG A 35 -8.84 -2.76 1.59
CA ARG A 35 -8.56 -2.99 3.02
C ARG A 35 -7.85 -1.82 3.66
N ILE A 36 -6.87 -1.22 2.98
CA ILE A 36 -6.18 -0.02 3.47
C ILE A 36 -7.17 1.13 3.65
N LEU A 37 -8.00 1.41 2.63
CA LEU A 37 -8.95 2.51 2.66
C LEU A 37 -10.00 2.34 3.76
N GLN A 38 -10.51 1.12 3.94
CA GLN A 38 -11.44 0.80 5.03
C GLN A 38 -10.78 0.97 6.40
N TYR A 39 -9.58 0.44 6.58
CA TYR A 39 -8.85 0.58 7.84
C TYR A 39 -8.49 2.05 8.13
N ARG A 40 -8.11 2.82 7.11
CA ARG A 40 -7.83 4.25 7.25
C ARG A 40 -9.04 5.04 7.72
N LYS A 41 -10.22 4.78 7.13
CA LYS A 41 -11.49 5.41 7.56
C LYS A 41 -11.84 5.04 9.00
N PHE A 42 -11.72 3.76 9.34
CA PHE A 42 -11.92 3.28 10.71
C PHE A 42 -10.97 4.00 11.68
N MET A 43 -9.70 4.14 11.33
CA MET A 43 -8.72 4.86 12.15
C MET A 43 -8.99 6.36 12.26
N ASP A 44 -9.46 7.02 11.19
CA ASP A 44 -9.88 8.43 11.22
C ASP A 44 -11.07 8.63 12.18
N GLU A 45 -12.05 7.72 12.14
CA GLU A 45 -13.22 7.73 13.05
C GLU A 45 -12.80 7.51 14.51
N GLU A 46 -11.92 6.53 14.76
CA GLU A 46 -11.39 6.27 16.10
C GLU A 46 -10.56 7.45 16.62
N LEU A 47 -9.69 8.05 15.78
CA LEU A 47 -8.95 9.27 16.14
C LEU A 47 -9.89 10.41 16.55
N LEU A 48 -10.97 10.60 15.79
CA LEU A 48 -11.96 11.64 16.08
C LEU A 48 -12.70 11.37 17.39
N ARG A 49 -13.00 10.10 17.71
CA ARG A 49 -13.58 9.70 18.99
C ARG A 49 -12.62 9.97 20.16
N LEU A 50 -11.37 9.53 20.04
CA LEU A 50 -10.33 9.73 21.06
C LEU A 50 -10.05 11.23 21.30
N SER A 51 -10.17 12.08 20.28
CA SER A 51 -10.01 13.53 20.42
C SER A 51 -11.15 14.22 21.20
N LYS A 52 -12.36 13.64 21.20
CA LYS A 52 -13.54 14.18 21.88
C LYS A 52 -13.71 13.66 23.30
N GLU A 53 -13.20 12.47 23.58
CA GLU A 53 -13.42 11.74 24.82
C GLU A 53 -12.28 12.01 25.81
N GLN A 54 -12.56 12.72 26.92
CA GLN A 54 -11.53 13.12 27.90
C GLN A 54 -11.05 11.99 28.83
N ASN A 55 -11.68 10.80 28.77
CA ASN A 55 -11.45 9.68 29.69
C ASN A 55 -10.81 8.46 29.01
N VAL A 56 -10.09 8.67 27.90
CA VAL A 56 -9.37 7.59 27.23
C VAL A 56 -8.16 7.19 28.06
N THR A 57 -8.03 5.89 28.31
CA THR A 57 -6.92 5.33 29.08
C THR A 57 -5.66 5.23 28.21
N GLU A 58 -4.47 5.52 28.76
CA GLU A 58 -3.20 5.37 28.02
C GLU A 58 -2.98 3.93 27.50
N GLU A 59 -3.55 2.93 28.20
CA GLU A 59 -3.53 1.53 27.78
C GLU A 59 -4.32 1.29 26.49
N GLU A 60 -5.46 1.96 26.32
CA GLU A 60 -6.28 1.88 25.10
C GLU A 60 -5.56 2.54 23.92
N ILE A 61 -4.96 3.72 24.13
CA ILE A 61 -4.16 4.41 23.10
C ILE A 61 -2.95 3.55 22.70
N SER A 62 -2.25 2.96 23.67
CA SER A 62 -1.10 2.08 23.44
C SER A 62 -1.49 0.83 22.65
N ARG A 63 -2.67 0.25 22.93
CA ARG A 63 -3.19 -0.91 22.19
C ARG A 63 -3.50 -0.55 20.74
N ILE A 64 -4.24 0.53 20.51
CA ILE A 64 -4.58 1.02 19.15
C ILE A 64 -3.30 1.34 18.37
N LYS A 65 -2.33 1.99 19.01
CA LYS A 65 -1.02 2.31 18.43
C LYS A 65 -0.26 1.06 17.99
N LYS A 66 -0.22 0.00 18.82
CA LYS A 66 0.41 -1.28 18.47
C LYS A 66 -0.29 -1.95 17.29
N GLU A 67 -1.62 -1.99 17.29
CA GLU A 67 -2.40 -2.56 16.18
C GLU A 67 -2.15 -1.78 14.87
N HIS A 68 -2.07 -0.46 14.94
CA HIS A 68 -1.76 0.40 13.80
C HIS A 68 -0.35 0.17 13.24
N LEU A 69 0.66 0.00 14.11
CA LEU A 69 2.02 -0.34 13.69
C LEU A 69 2.11 -1.70 12.99
N VAL A 70 1.36 -2.71 13.47
CA VAL A 70 1.30 -4.02 12.81
C VAL A 70 0.72 -3.86 11.39
N GLN A 71 -0.36 -3.09 11.24
CA GLN A 71 -0.94 -2.81 9.93
C GLN A 71 0.04 -2.07 9.01
N ILE A 72 0.70 -1.02 9.50
CA ILE A 72 1.77 -0.34 8.75
C ILE A 72 2.85 -1.33 8.31
N SER A 73 3.29 -2.24 9.19
CA SER A 73 4.30 -3.25 8.88
C SER A 73 3.85 -4.22 7.78
N LEU A 74 2.58 -4.63 7.77
CA LEU A 74 2.03 -5.48 6.70
C LEU A 74 2.08 -4.74 5.35
N PHE A 75 1.75 -3.45 5.32
CA PHE A 75 1.81 -2.64 4.10
C PHE A 75 3.24 -2.34 3.64
N GLN A 76 4.18 -2.16 4.57
CA GLN A 76 5.60 -2.07 4.26
C GLN A 76 6.12 -3.35 3.60
N HIS A 77 5.68 -4.53 4.08
CA HIS A 77 6.11 -5.81 3.52
C HIS A 77 5.68 -5.96 2.06
N GLU A 78 4.42 -5.63 1.74
CA GLU A 78 3.93 -5.68 0.36
C GLU A 78 4.71 -4.72 -0.54
N ARG A 79 5.01 -3.50 -0.07
CA ARG A 79 5.87 -2.56 -0.81
C ARG A 79 7.26 -3.13 -1.09
N LEU A 80 7.88 -3.79 -0.10
CA LEU A 80 9.19 -4.41 -0.27
C LEU A 80 9.15 -5.53 -1.31
N VAL A 81 8.11 -6.38 -1.28
CA VAL A 81 7.92 -7.43 -2.28
C VAL A 81 7.78 -6.82 -3.68
N HIS A 82 6.96 -5.78 -3.84
CA HIS A 82 6.82 -5.10 -5.13
C HIS A 82 8.12 -4.46 -5.62
N LEU A 83 8.92 -3.89 -4.71
CA LEU A 83 10.23 -3.35 -5.04
C LEU A 83 11.18 -4.45 -5.52
N ILE A 84 11.31 -5.55 -4.76
CA ILE A 84 12.18 -6.68 -5.10
C ILE A 84 11.77 -7.26 -6.46
N VAL A 85 10.49 -7.53 -6.65
CA VAL A 85 9.99 -8.11 -7.91
C VAL A 85 10.25 -7.16 -9.09
N THR A 86 10.02 -5.86 -8.92
CA THR A 86 10.30 -4.85 -9.97
C THR A 86 11.79 -4.77 -10.31
N VAL A 87 12.67 -4.77 -9.30
CA VAL A 87 14.13 -4.76 -9.49
C VAL A 87 14.59 -6.04 -10.18
N THR A 88 14.06 -7.21 -9.78
CA THR A 88 14.40 -8.47 -10.46
C THR A 88 13.99 -8.47 -11.94
N PHE A 89 12.81 -7.95 -12.28
CA PHE A 89 12.40 -7.81 -13.68
C PHE A 89 13.26 -6.81 -14.45
N ALA A 90 13.64 -5.70 -13.83
CA ALA A 90 14.56 -4.74 -14.46
C ALA A 90 15.94 -5.37 -14.74
N LEU A 91 16.46 -6.19 -13.82
CA LEU A 91 17.72 -6.92 -14.04
C LEU A 91 17.59 -7.97 -15.15
N LEU A 92 16.48 -8.71 -15.19
CA LEU A 92 16.19 -9.66 -16.26
C LEU A 92 16.02 -8.97 -17.61
N GLU A 93 15.39 -7.78 -17.64
CA GLU A 93 15.23 -6.97 -18.84
C GLU A 93 16.59 -6.53 -19.40
N MET A 94 17.48 -6.03 -18.53
CA MET A 94 18.85 -5.68 -18.91
C MET A 94 19.59 -6.88 -19.50
N LEU A 95 19.40 -8.08 -18.94
CA LEU A 95 19.98 -9.31 -19.47
C LEU A 95 19.35 -9.73 -20.80
N ALA A 96 18.03 -9.60 -20.95
CA ALA A 96 17.31 -9.93 -22.18
C ALA A 96 17.73 -9.00 -23.34
N ILE A 97 17.93 -7.71 -23.06
CA ILE A 97 18.46 -6.74 -24.03
C ILE A 97 19.89 -7.13 -24.45
N LEU A 98 20.75 -7.51 -23.49
CA LEU A 98 22.11 -7.95 -23.80
C LEU A 98 22.11 -9.19 -24.72
N LEU A 99 21.29 -10.20 -24.40
CA LEU A 99 21.14 -11.40 -25.22
C LEU A 99 20.56 -11.09 -26.61
N THR A 100 19.65 -10.11 -26.70
CA THR A 100 19.11 -9.64 -27.98
C THR A 100 20.21 -9.09 -28.88
N VAL A 101 21.10 -8.27 -28.34
CA VAL A 101 22.19 -7.64 -29.10
C VAL A 101 23.22 -8.67 -29.56
N VAL A 102 23.56 -9.64 -28.72
CA VAL A 102 24.57 -10.67 -29.03
C VAL A 102 24.02 -11.69 -30.03
N SER A 103 22.82 -12.22 -29.78
CA SER A 103 22.30 -13.35 -30.54
C SER A 103 21.56 -12.93 -31.82
N ARG A 104 21.05 -11.69 -31.92
CA ARG A 104 20.18 -11.22 -33.03
C ARG A 104 18.97 -12.11 -33.33
N GLU A 105 18.58 -12.94 -32.38
CA GLU A 105 17.44 -13.85 -32.49
C GLU A 105 16.13 -13.12 -32.17
N LEU A 106 15.02 -13.60 -32.73
CA LEU A 106 13.69 -13.02 -32.47
C LEU A 106 13.16 -13.34 -31.07
N PHE A 107 13.62 -14.44 -30.46
CA PHE A 107 13.11 -14.90 -29.17
C PHE A 107 13.45 -13.95 -27.99
N PRO A 108 14.70 -13.47 -27.82
CA PRO A 108 15.04 -12.47 -26.80
C PRO A 108 14.27 -11.15 -26.95
N ILE A 109 13.94 -10.73 -28.17
CA ILE A 109 13.14 -9.52 -28.46
C ILE A 109 11.73 -9.67 -27.90
N LEU A 110 11.09 -10.82 -28.16
CA LEU A 110 9.75 -11.11 -27.63
C LEU A 110 9.76 -11.17 -26.09
N LEU A 111 10.81 -11.78 -25.51
CA LEU A 111 10.99 -11.86 -24.07
C LEU A 111 11.13 -10.47 -23.42
N SER A 112 11.96 -9.59 -23.99
CA SER A 112 12.13 -8.20 -23.54
C SER A 112 10.80 -7.42 -23.65
N GLY A 113 10.08 -7.56 -24.77
CA GLY A 113 8.75 -6.93 -24.91
C GLY A 113 7.75 -7.37 -23.84
N ALA A 114 7.74 -8.65 -23.49
CA ALA A 114 6.87 -9.19 -22.43
C ALA A 114 7.24 -8.67 -21.03
N LEU A 115 8.54 -8.59 -20.71
CA LEU A 115 9.07 -8.05 -19.47
C LEU A 115 8.76 -6.54 -19.33
N LEU A 116 8.88 -5.78 -20.41
CA LEU A 116 8.54 -4.35 -20.44
C LEU A 116 7.05 -4.09 -20.13
N ILE A 117 6.15 -4.89 -20.72
CA ILE A 117 4.70 -4.80 -20.45
C ILE A 117 4.40 -5.11 -18.99
N LEU A 118 5.12 -6.05 -18.38
CA LEU A 118 4.99 -6.41 -16.97
C LEU A 118 5.50 -5.31 -16.04
N LEU A 119 6.51 -4.55 -16.44
CA LEU A 119 7.11 -3.51 -15.61
C LEU A 119 6.15 -2.33 -15.32
N ILE A 120 5.34 -1.93 -16.30
CA ILE A 120 4.41 -0.79 -16.20
C ILE A 120 3.42 -0.91 -15.02
N PRO A 121 2.61 -1.98 -14.90
CA PRO A 121 1.66 -2.12 -13.80
C PRO A 121 2.33 -2.25 -12.44
N TYR A 122 3.53 -2.84 -12.39
CA TYR A 122 4.31 -3.02 -11.15
C TYR A 122 4.80 -1.68 -10.61
N VAL A 123 5.38 -0.83 -11.45
CA VAL A 123 5.81 0.53 -11.07
C VAL A 123 4.62 1.35 -10.58
N ARG A 124 3.50 1.30 -11.29
CA ARG A 124 2.29 2.05 -10.90
C ARG A 124 1.76 1.61 -9.53
N HIS A 125 1.71 0.30 -9.28
CA HIS A 125 1.21 -0.23 -8.02
C HIS A 125 2.11 0.16 -6.84
N TYR A 126 3.43 0.18 -7.03
CA TYR A 126 4.38 0.67 -6.02
C TYR A 126 4.08 2.11 -5.55
N TYR A 127 3.84 3.03 -6.48
CA TYR A 127 3.53 4.44 -6.14
C TYR A 127 2.21 4.60 -5.37
N ILE A 128 1.22 3.75 -5.64
CA ILE A 128 -0.06 3.78 -4.93
C ILE A 128 0.14 3.33 -3.48
N LEU A 129 0.86 2.23 -3.27
CA LEU A 129 1.15 1.74 -1.92
C LEU A 129 1.96 2.75 -1.10
N GLU A 130 2.98 3.36 -1.70
CA GLU A 130 3.81 4.37 -1.03
C GLU A 130 2.95 5.52 -0.47
N ASN A 131 2.09 6.09 -1.32
CA ASN A 131 1.24 7.21 -0.95
C ASN A 131 0.26 6.88 0.19
N GLU A 132 -0.23 5.65 0.24
CA GLU A 132 -1.16 5.22 1.28
C GLU A 132 -0.44 4.96 2.61
N VAL A 133 0.75 4.35 2.58
CA VAL A 133 1.60 4.16 3.76
C VAL A 133 2.02 5.51 4.37
N GLN A 134 2.35 6.51 3.55
CA GLN A 134 2.68 7.86 4.03
C GLN A 134 1.55 8.50 4.85
N LYS A 135 0.29 8.29 4.45
CA LYS A 135 -0.87 8.80 5.20
C LYS A 135 -1.04 8.11 6.55
N MET A 136 -0.74 6.81 6.62
CA MET A 136 -0.83 6.05 7.88
C MET A 136 0.21 6.53 8.90
N TYR A 137 1.42 6.93 8.46
CA TYR A 137 2.36 7.57 9.39
C TYR A 137 1.83 8.89 9.96
N GLY A 138 1.16 9.71 9.13
CA GLY A 138 0.50 10.93 9.63
C GLY A 138 -0.54 10.64 10.71
N GLN A 139 -1.31 9.56 10.57
CA GLN A 139 -2.28 9.11 11.59
C GLN A 139 -1.56 8.63 12.87
N TYR A 140 -0.43 7.94 12.73
CA TYR A 140 0.39 7.52 13.86
C TYR A 140 0.98 8.69 14.66
N ASP A 141 1.45 9.74 13.96
CA ASP A 141 1.97 10.94 14.61
C ASP A 141 0.87 11.70 15.35
N ALA A 142 -0.34 11.76 14.77
CA ALA A 142 -1.52 12.31 15.45
C ALA A 142 -1.85 11.53 16.74
N LEU A 143 -1.85 10.19 16.70
CA LEU A 143 -2.03 9.35 17.89
C LEU A 143 -0.97 9.61 18.96
N CYS A 144 0.30 9.76 18.57
CA CYS A 144 1.38 10.10 19.51
C CYS A 144 1.16 11.46 20.17
N SER A 145 0.75 12.47 19.40
CA SER A 145 0.47 13.81 19.94
C SER A 145 -0.67 13.82 20.96
N LEU A 146 -1.71 13.00 20.74
CA LEU A 146 -2.85 12.87 21.64
C LEU A 146 -2.45 12.23 22.98
N SER A 147 -1.66 11.15 22.96
CA SER A 147 -1.13 10.51 24.19
C SER A 147 -0.28 11.48 25.01
N MET A 148 0.58 12.28 24.36
CA MET A 148 1.40 13.29 25.05
C MET A 148 0.56 14.43 25.65
N GLY A 149 -0.49 14.89 24.97
CA GLY A 149 -1.40 15.91 25.50
C GLY A 149 -2.20 15.41 26.71
N ASN A 150 -2.66 14.16 26.67
CA ASN A 150 -3.50 13.55 27.71
C ASN A 150 -2.70 13.31 29.01
N THR A 151 -1.46 12.82 28.90
CA THR A 151 -0.55 12.65 30.04
C THR A 151 -0.21 13.99 30.71
N ALA A 152 0.02 15.06 29.94
CA ALA A 152 0.29 16.40 30.47
C ALA A 152 -0.93 17.04 31.17
N PHE A 153 -2.14 16.82 30.65
CA PHE A 153 -3.37 17.31 31.29
C PHE A 153 -3.66 16.58 32.61
N ARG A 154 -3.44 15.26 32.67
CA ARG A 154 -3.66 14.46 33.88
C ARG A 154 -2.68 14.83 35.01
N GLN A 155 -1.43 15.14 34.70
CA GLN A 155 -0.43 15.64 35.67
C GLN A 155 -0.79 16.99 36.29
N ARG A 156 -1.56 17.84 35.59
CA ARG A 156 -2.02 19.14 36.10
C ARG A 156 -3.24 19.08 37.02
N LYS A 157 -3.94 17.94 37.04
CA LYS A 157 -5.20 17.74 37.76
C LYS A 157 -5.02 16.91 39.04
N LEU A 158 -3.80 16.44 39.31
CA LEU A 158 -3.33 15.82 40.54
C LEU A 158 -2.57 16.85 41.36
#